data_AF-A0AAV4HA63-F1
#
_entry.id   AF-A0AAV4HA63-F1
#
_cell.length_a   1.000
_cell.length_b   1.000
_cell.length_c   1.000
_cell.angle_alpha   90.00
_cell.angle_beta   90.00
_cell.angle_gamma   90.00
#
_symmetry.space_group_name_H-M   'P 1'
#
loop_
_entity.id
_entity.type
_entity.pdbx_description
1 polymer ?
#
loop_
_entity_poly.entity_id
_entity_poly.type
_entity_poly.pdbx_seq_one_letter_code
_entity_poly.pdbx_strand_id
1 'polypeptide(L)' 'MAPRTKVILVWIPSHIGIPGNEKVGELAKLALNQEIYDDKQVIWSDLKLKINMHLEQRWQTDWDTEVDNKLHEIRRKTR' A
#
# COMPACT_ATOMS: atom_id res chain seq x y z
N MET A 1 4.58 13.54 20.90
CA MET A 1 3.36 12.91 20.36
C MET A 1 2.74 13.85 19.35
N ALA A 2 2.56 13.43 18.10
CA ALA A 2 1.88 14.25 17.10
C ALA A 2 0.37 14.36 17.46
N PRO A 3 -0.26 15.54 17.30
CA PRO A 3 -1.67 15.71 17.61
C PRO A 3 -2.54 14.81 16.72
N ARG A 4 -3.53 14.15 17.32
CA ARG A 4 -4.55 13.40 16.57
C ARG A 4 -5.53 14.39 15.94
N THR A 5 -5.43 14.60 14.63
CA THR A 5 -6.38 15.42 13.88
C THR A 5 -7.65 14.62 13.61
N LYS A 6 -8.81 15.17 13.98
CA LYS A 6 -10.11 14.62 13.64
C LYS A 6 -10.49 15.09 12.23
N VAL A 7 -10.69 14.15 11.31
CA VAL A 7 -11.11 14.42 9.93
C VAL A 7 -12.54 13.91 9.74
N ILE A 8 -13.38 14.71 9.08
CA ILE A 8 -14.73 14.32 8.69
C ILE A 8 -14.77 14.22 7.17
N LEU A 9 -15.24 13.09 6.65
CA LEU A 9 -15.40 12.85 5.23
C LEU A 9 -16.89 12.92 4.90
N VAL A 10 -17.23 13.65 3.84
CA VAL A 10 -18.61 13.80 3.35
C VAL A 10 -18.61 13.57 1.85
N TRP A 11 -19.64 12.89 1.36
CA TRP A 11 -19.85 12.71 -0.07
C TRP A 11 -20.74 13.83 -0.62
N ILE A 12 -20.38 14.33 -1.80
CA ILE A 12 -21.17 15.31 -2.55
C ILE A 12 -21.28 14.85 -4.02
N PRO A 13 -22.41 15.08 -4.69
CA PRO A 13 -22.56 14.77 -6.10
C PRO A 13 -21.67 15.69 -6.96
N SER A 14 -21.19 15.17 -8.09
CA SER A 14 -20.42 15.96 -9.05
C SER A 14 -21.32 16.87 -9.88
N HIS A 15 -20.76 17.98 -10.38
CA HIS A 15 -21.40 18.87 -11.38
C HIS A 15 -22.73 19.51 -10.96
N ILE A 16 -22.87 19.85 -9.68
CA ILE A 16 -24.06 20.53 -9.16
C ILE A 16 -23.82 22.03 -8.86
N GLY A 17 -22.77 22.65 -9.42
CA GLY A 17 -22.50 24.07 -9.21
C GLY A 17 -21.79 24.42 -7.91
N ILE A 18 -21.21 23.44 -7.18
CA ILE A 18 -20.41 23.73 -5.98
C ILE A 18 -19.02 24.19 -6.43
N PRO A 19 -18.65 25.48 -6.26
CA PRO A 19 -17.46 26.04 -6.91
C PRO A 19 -16.16 25.33 -6.48
N GLY A 20 -16.06 24.94 -5.20
CA GLY A 20 -14.90 24.20 -4.69
C GLY A 20 -14.78 22.79 -5.29
N ASN A 21 -15.89 22.08 -5.48
CA ASN A 21 -15.91 20.75 -6.06
C ASN A 21 -15.57 20.78 -7.56
N GLU A 22 -16.12 21.78 -8.26
CA GLU A 22 -15.86 21.98 -9.69
C GLU A 22 -14.41 22.36 -9.94
N LYS A 23 -13.85 23.29 -9.15
CA LYS A 23 -12.44 23.67 -9.24
C LYS A 23 -11.52 22.49 -8.98
N VAL A 24 -11.82 21.64 -7.99
CA VAL A 24 -11.03 20.41 -7.76
C VAL A 24 -11.12 19.46 -8.96
N GLY A 25 -12.30 19.29 -9.54
CA GLY A 25 -12.50 18.48 -10.75
C GLY A 25 -11.72 19.01 -11.95
N GLU A 26 -11.71 20.32 -12.17
CA GLU A 26 -10.92 20.97 -13.24
C GLU A 26 -9.43 20.79 -13.02
N LEU A 27 -8.93 21.04 -11.81
CA LEU A 27 -7.52 20.85 -11.47
C LEU A 27 -7.08 19.39 -11.64
N ALA A 28 -7.92 18.43 -11.23
CA ALA A 28 -7.65 17.02 -11.43
C ALA A 28 -7.57 16.65 -12.91
N LYS A 29 -8.44 17.21 -13.76
CA LYS A 29 -8.37 17.02 -15.22
C LYS A 29 -7.12 17.63 -15.83
N LEU A 30 -6.72 18.82 -15.38
CA LEU A 30 -5.51 19.49 -15.86
C LEU A 30 -4.25 18.69 -15.49
N ALA A 31 -4.21 18.11 -14.29
CA ALA A 31 -3.10 17.27 -13.83
C ALA A 31 -2.88 16.02 -14.69
N LEU A 32 -3.92 15.50 -15.38
CA LEU A 32 -3.77 14.37 -16.31
C LEU A 32 -2.92 14.70 -17.53
N ASN A 33 -2.89 15.98 -17.94
CA ASN A 33 -2.17 16.44 -19.12
C ASN A 33 -0.79 17.02 -18.77
N GLN A 34 -0.43 17.03 -17.48
CA GLN A 34 0.84 17.56 -17.02
C GLN A 34 1.89 16.45 -17.06
N GLU A 35 3.08 16.73 -17.62
CA GLU A 35 4.21 15.81 -17.50
C GLU A 35 4.53 15.59 -16.03
N ILE A 36 4.30 14.36 -15.56
CA ILE A 36 4.64 13.96 -14.21
C ILE A 36 6.17 13.80 -14.20
N TYR A 37 6.87 14.80 -13.66
CA TYR A 37 8.20 14.56 -13.12
C TYR A 37 8.04 13.60 -11.95
N ASP A 38 8.22 12.31 -12.23
CA ASP A 38 8.12 11.25 -11.24
C ASP A 38 9.38 11.27 -10.36
N ASP A 39 9.48 12.29 -9.50
CA ASP A 39 10.41 12.27 -8.38
C ASP A 39 9.84 11.45 -7.21
N LYS A 40 8.81 10.63 -7.48
CA LYS A 40 8.33 9.62 -6.53
C LYS A 40 9.36 8.50 -6.51
N GLN A 41 10.45 8.72 -5.79
CA GLN A 41 11.18 7.62 -5.22
C GLN A 41 10.16 6.75 -4.50
N VAL A 42 9.92 5.54 -5.03
CA VAL A 42 9.07 4.56 -4.38
C VAL A 42 9.52 4.50 -2.93
N ILE A 43 8.62 4.86 -2.02
CA ILE A 43 9.00 5.07 -0.63
C ILE A 43 9.54 3.72 -0.15
N TRP A 44 10.73 3.74 0.46
CA TRP A 44 11.42 2.52 0.87
C TRP A 44 10.53 1.58 1.71
N SER A 45 9.58 2.14 2.47
CA SER A 45 8.57 1.38 3.22
C SER A 45 7.72 0.46 2.34
N ASP A 46 7.34 0.94 1.15
CA ASP A 46 6.46 0.22 0.22
C ASP A 46 7.20 -0.94 -0.44
N LEU A 47 8.49 -0.74 -0.72
CA LEU A 47 9.37 -1.79 -1.21
C LEU A 47 9.70 -2.80 -0.11
N LYS A 48 9.96 -2.32 1.11
CA LYS A 48 10.32 -3.16 2.25
C LYS A 48 9.25 -4.22 2.53
N LEU A 49 7.97 -3.84 2.49
CA LEU A 49 6.89 -4.79 2.70
C LEU A 49 6.93 -5.91 1.65
N LYS A 50 7.04 -5.56 0.36
CA LYS A 50 7.12 -6.53 -0.73
C LYS A 50 8.34 -7.44 -0.62
N ILE A 51 9.50 -6.88 -0.27
CA ILE A 51 10.75 -7.64 -0.10
C ILE A 51 10.60 -8.64 1.05
N ASN A 52 10.09 -8.19 2.20
CA ASN A 52 9.89 -9.07 3.36
C ASN A 52 8.90 -10.20 3.05
N MET A 53 7.77 -9.88 2.41
CA MET A 53 6.80 -10.89 2.00
C MET A 53 7.43 -11.93 1.06
N HIS A 54 8.24 -11.49 0.09
CA HIS A 54 8.92 -12.40 -0.82
C HIS A 54 9.93 -13.29 -0.10
N LEU A 55 10.71 -12.72 0.83
CA LEU A 55 11.69 -13.46 1.62
C LEU A 55 11.02 -14.50 2.52
N GLU A 56 9.93 -14.12 3.19
CA GLU A 56 9.14 -15.02 4.04
C GLU A 56 8.51 -16.15 3.23
N GLN A 57 7.93 -15.86 2.06
CA GLN A 57 7.37 -16.88 1.18
C GLN A 57 8.43 -17.86 0.69
N ARG A 58 9.61 -17.37 0.32
CA ARG A 58 10.71 -18.21 -0.14
C ARG A 58 11.24 -19.09 0.99
N TRP A 59 11.48 -18.49 2.16
CA TRP A 59 11.86 -19.23 3.36
C TRP A 59 10.84 -20.31 3.73
N GLN A 60 9.54 -19.99 3.71
CA GLN A 60 8.49 -20.95 4.04
C GLN A 60 8.43 -22.08 3.00
N THR A 61 8.62 -21.77 1.71
CA THR A 61 8.68 -22.77 0.64
C THR A 61 9.85 -23.73 0.86
N ASP A 62 11.04 -23.19 1.09
CA ASP A 62 12.24 -23.98 1.35
C ASP A 62 12.04 -24.85 2.61
N TRP A 63 11.44 -24.27 3.66
CA TRP A 63 11.10 -24.96 4.90
C TRP A 63 10.12 -26.11 4.68
N ASP A 64 9.04 -25.91 3.91
CA ASP A 64 8.02 -26.93 3.66
C ASP A 64 8.57 -28.14 2.86
N THR A 65 9.67 -27.94 2.13
CA THR A 65 10.37 -29.01 1.38
C THR A 65 11.50 -29.66 2.16
N GLU A 66 11.81 -29.20 3.37
CA GLU A 66 12.89 -29.73 4.19
C GLU A 66 12.54 -31.12 4.73
N VAL A 67 13.48 -32.06 4.62
CA VAL A 67 13.30 -33.46 5.02
C VAL A 67 14.38 -33.95 5.98
N ASP A 68 15.48 -33.19 6.14
CA ASP A 68 16.63 -33.57 6.97
C ASP A 68 16.92 -32.52 8.04
N ASN A 69 15.86 -32.03 8.68
CA ASN A 69 15.96 -31.08 9.78
C ASN A 69 15.04 -31.48 10.94
N LYS A 70 15.65 -31.83 12.09
CA LYS A 70 14.92 -32.18 13.32
C LYS A 70 13.97 -31.09 13.80
N LEU A 71 14.25 -29.81 13.49
CA LEU A 71 13.35 -28.70 13.83
C LEU A 71 12.14 -28.62 12.89
N HIS A 72 12.25 -29.12 11.65
CA HIS A 72 11.14 -29.23 10.71
C HIS A 72 10.08 -30.22 11.23
N GLU A 73 10.54 -31.36 11.78
CA GLU A 73 9.67 -32.38 12.39
C GLU A 73 8.86 -31.86 13.59
N ILE A 74 9.32 -30.81 14.26
CA ILE A 74 8.73 -30.29 15.50
C ILE A 74 7.55 -29.33 15.23
N ARG A 75 7.30 -28.90 13.98
CA ARG A 75 6.20 -27.95 13.73
C ARG A 75 4.83 -28.57 14.01
N ARG A 76 4.12 -28.02 15.01
CA ARG A 76 2.70 -28.28 15.25
C ARG A 76 1.89 -27.89 14.01
N LYS A 77 1.07 -28.82 13.51
CA LYS A 77 -0.11 -28.50 12.68
C LYS A 77 -0.94 -27.47 13.43
N THR A 78 -0.78 -26.20 13.08
CA THR A 78 -1.62 -25.13 13.60
C THR A 78 -2.62 -24.80 12.51
N ARG A 79 -3.88 -24.78 12.95
CA ARG A 79 -5.13 -24.83 12.19
C ARG A 79 -5.33 -23.65 11.24
#